data_AF-A0A2W0H6U4-F1
#
_entry.id   AF-A0A2W0H6U4-F1
#
_cell.length_a   1.000
_cell.length_b   1.000
_cell.length_c   1.000
_cell.angle_alpha   90.00
_cell.angle_beta   90.00
_cell.angle_gamma   90.00
#
_symmetry.space_group_name_H-M   'P 1'
#
loop_
_entity.id
_entity.type
_entity.pdbx_description
1 polymer ?
#
loop_
_entity_poly.entity_id
_entity_poly.type
_entity_poly.pdbx_seq_one_letter_code
_entity_poly.pdbx_strand_id
1 'polypeptide(L)'
;MTIIRNVGPNVSSQFDELMTSQRTPVVELQSVYGLSALRDVVTVTGGGTVTNNTVEFNLSVSGAAGDSATLDSAERGRYMPGYAGQAGIGVRIPQEPGPDQLFRWGLFDNQNGAFFQLSETELAVVIRRAGVDTIIPQAAWNGDALDGSGNSTLTLEVENGNIFQINFTWYGYGVIEFNVVLEDPDTGAQQTITVHRFKPEGETSFVDPNLPLRGQVINDGASTPATMFVAGRQYSIIGKFNPEFRITSDRRIATVSTAGQPVIAFQRKPVFPAGSGRANSVRITLEGVDIITNQQAFFQVLVGGTLNTAFGNFPTANTSIPDDETALLVNNTATTLTGGEVVFQGVLAAGGPGGTRNLAQANLLDFELPDDDIVTLVVGGQTASANIVAVFRVNEEW
;
A
#
# COMPACT_ATOMS: atom_id res chain seq x y z
N MET A 1 25.10 4.26 31.26
CA MET A 1 25.43 5.30 30.26
C MET A 1 26.27 4.63 29.18
N THR A 2 25.64 4.30 28.04
CA THR A 2 26.35 3.71 26.91
C THR A 2 27.07 4.83 26.17
N ILE A 3 28.39 4.77 26.12
CA ILE A 3 29.19 5.73 25.35
C ILE A 3 29.35 5.15 23.95
N ILE A 4 28.80 5.82 22.94
CA ILE A 4 29.06 5.48 21.54
C ILE A 4 30.49 5.94 21.23
N ARG A 5 31.41 4.99 21.05
CA ARG A 5 32.82 5.24 20.72
C ARG A 5 33.05 5.00 19.22
N ASN A 6 34.13 5.56 18.68
CA ASN A 6 34.56 5.35 17.28
C ASN A 6 33.56 5.85 16.22
N VAL A 7 32.78 6.89 16.54
CA VAL A 7 32.03 7.67 15.56
C VAL A 7 33.05 8.47 14.75
N GLY A 8 33.60 7.86 13.69
CA GLY A 8 34.62 8.48 12.85
C GLY A 8 34.09 9.73 12.12
N PRO A 9 34.97 10.51 11.46
CA PRO A 9 34.59 11.75 10.77
C PRO A 9 33.54 11.53 9.66
N ASN A 10 33.35 10.28 9.21
CA ASN A 10 32.42 9.90 8.15
C ASN A 10 30.95 10.13 8.49
N VAL A 11 30.59 10.28 9.76
CA VAL A 11 29.21 10.51 10.22
C VAL A 11 29.10 11.75 11.14
N SER A 12 30.15 12.57 11.18
CA SER A 12 30.20 13.81 11.97
C SER A 12 29.98 15.04 11.09
N SER A 13 29.32 16.06 11.63
CA SER A 13 29.28 17.40 11.03
C SER A 13 30.67 18.04 11.06
N GLN A 14 30.84 19.19 10.41
CA GLN A 14 32.10 19.96 10.46
C GLN A 14 32.46 20.48 11.87
N PHE A 15 31.57 20.31 12.85
CA PHE A 15 31.74 20.71 14.24
C PHE A 15 31.65 19.53 15.22
N ASP A 16 31.99 18.32 14.78
CA ASP A 16 32.00 17.08 15.58
C ASP A 16 30.64 16.66 16.16
N GLU A 17 29.54 17.09 15.54
CA GLU A 17 28.18 16.65 15.90
C GLU A 17 27.83 15.36 15.16
N LEU A 18 27.23 14.40 15.86
CA LEU A 18 26.74 13.17 15.20
C LEU A 18 25.58 13.51 14.26
N MET A 19 25.75 13.25 12.97
CA MET A 19 24.67 13.34 12.00
C MET A 19 23.80 12.08 12.08
N THR A 20 22.51 12.25 12.32
CA THR A 20 21.53 11.16 12.37
C THR A 20 20.50 11.32 11.27
N SER A 21 19.96 10.20 10.80
CA SER A 21 18.77 10.17 9.95
C SER A 21 17.59 9.71 10.80
N GLN A 22 16.45 10.37 10.63
CA GLN A 22 15.21 9.98 11.29
C GLN A 22 14.46 8.95 10.43
N ARG A 23 13.86 7.94 11.07
CA ARG A 23 12.87 7.10 10.42
C ARG A 23 11.56 7.86 10.31
N THR A 24 11.09 8.08 9.08
CA THR A 24 9.81 8.71 8.77
C THR A 24 8.82 7.63 8.35
N PRO A 25 7.83 7.28 9.20
CA PRO A 25 6.79 6.33 8.83
C PRO A 25 5.95 6.86 7.65
N VAL A 26 5.60 5.95 6.75
CA VAL A 26 4.66 6.22 5.64
C VAL A 26 3.45 5.32 5.81
N VAL A 27 3.67 4.01 5.89
CA VAL A 27 2.61 3.00 6.12
C VAL A 27 2.72 2.47 7.54
N GLU A 28 1.64 2.53 8.32
CA GLU A 28 1.57 1.98 9.68
C GLU A 28 0.24 1.24 9.91
N LEU A 29 0.22 -0.05 9.60
CA LEU A 29 -0.99 -0.87 9.66
C LEU A 29 -0.99 -1.82 10.86
N GLN A 30 -2.08 -1.78 11.61
CA GLN A 30 -2.35 -2.66 12.74
C GLN A 30 -3.40 -3.71 12.39
N SER A 31 -3.25 -4.91 12.92
CA SER A 31 -4.16 -6.05 12.70
C SER A 31 -5.32 -6.13 13.69
N VAL A 32 -5.30 -5.37 14.79
CA VAL A 32 -6.26 -5.52 15.91
C VAL A 32 -7.69 -5.09 15.58
N TYR A 33 -7.91 -4.36 14.49
CA TYR A 33 -9.22 -3.79 14.13
C TYR A 33 -9.87 -4.51 12.94
N GLY A 34 -9.60 -5.79 12.73
CA GLY A 34 -10.23 -6.56 11.65
C GLY A 34 -9.72 -6.21 10.25
N LEU A 35 -10.42 -6.64 9.21
CA LEU A 35 -10.19 -6.18 7.84
C LEU A 35 -10.93 -4.87 7.59
N SER A 36 -10.33 -3.96 6.82
CA SER A 36 -11.02 -2.77 6.29
C SER A 36 -10.69 -2.62 4.81
N ALA A 37 -11.73 -2.43 3.99
CA ALA A 37 -11.58 -2.21 2.56
C ALA A 37 -10.75 -0.95 2.23
N LEU A 38 -10.62 -0.01 3.17
CA LEU A 38 -9.82 1.21 3.00
C LEU A 38 -8.30 0.99 3.15
N ARG A 39 -7.88 -0.11 3.80
CA ARG A 39 -6.47 -0.36 4.12
C ARG A 39 -5.97 -1.74 3.69
N ASP A 40 -6.87 -2.69 3.53
CA ASP A 40 -6.60 -4.10 3.28
C ASP A 40 -7.21 -4.50 1.93
N VAL A 41 -6.37 -4.86 0.96
CA VAL A 41 -6.82 -5.43 -0.31
C VAL A 41 -6.71 -6.94 -0.21
N VAL A 42 -7.86 -7.62 -0.32
CA VAL A 42 -7.96 -9.08 -0.20
C VAL A 42 -8.23 -9.68 -1.58
N THR A 43 -7.35 -10.57 -2.02
CA THR A 43 -7.53 -11.36 -3.25
C THR A 43 -7.51 -12.84 -2.91
N VAL A 44 -8.56 -13.57 -3.27
CA VAL A 44 -8.68 -15.02 -3.04
C VAL A 44 -9.04 -15.76 -4.32
N THR A 45 -8.54 -16.98 -4.46
CA THR A 45 -8.92 -17.93 -5.52
C THR A 45 -9.34 -19.25 -4.87
N GLY A 46 -10.36 -19.90 -5.43
CA GLY A 46 -10.83 -21.20 -4.93
C GLY A 46 -11.34 -21.12 -3.49
N GLY A 47 -10.88 -22.05 -2.65
CA GLY A 47 -11.16 -22.13 -1.21
C GLY A 47 -10.30 -21.22 -0.33
N GLY A 48 -9.51 -20.31 -0.91
CA GLY A 48 -8.72 -19.34 -0.15
C GLY A 48 -9.57 -18.39 0.69
N THR A 49 -9.10 -18.06 1.90
CA THR A 49 -9.75 -17.07 2.76
C THR A 49 -8.73 -16.14 3.41
N VAL A 50 -9.14 -14.89 3.63
CA VAL A 50 -8.44 -13.95 4.52
C VAL A 50 -9.45 -13.48 5.55
N THR A 51 -9.15 -13.75 6.81
CA THR A 51 -10.00 -13.36 7.95
C THR A 51 -9.15 -12.68 9.01
N ASN A 52 -9.75 -12.30 10.14
CA ASN A 52 -9.04 -11.74 11.28
C ASN A 52 -9.52 -12.41 12.56
N ASN A 53 -8.59 -12.85 13.42
CA ASN A 53 -8.90 -13.57 14.64
C ASN A 53 -9.01 -12.66 15.88
N THR A 54 -9.30 -11.36 15.68
CA THR A 54 -9.27 -10.24 16.65
C THR A 54 -7.88 -9.65 16.95
N VAL A 55 -6.79 -10.32 16.59
CA VAL A 55 -5.43 -9.84 16.86
C VAL A 55 -4.55 -9.86 15.62
N GLU A 56 -4.68 -10.90 14.79
CA GLU A 56 -3.90 -11.16 13.59
C GLU A 56 -4.82 -11.43 12.40
N PHE A 57 -4.35 -11.11 11.21
CA PHE A 57 -4.96 -11.62 9.99
C PHE A 57 -4.62 -13.09 9.83
N ASN A 58 -5.59 -13.88 9.36
CA ASN A 58 -5.42 -15.29 9.06
C ASN A 58 -5.65 -15.51 7.57
N LEU A 59 -4.59 -15.87 6.85
CA LEU A 59 -4.64 -16.25 5.44
C LEU A 59 -4.62 -17.76 5.37
N SER A 60 -5.63 -18.36 4.74
CA SER A 60 -5.74 -19.81 4.66
C SER A 60 -6.11 -20.28 3.25
N VAL A 61 -5.67 -21.48 2.92
CA VAL A 61 -6.06 -22.23 1.72
C VAL A 61 -6.60 -23.59 2.12
N SER A 62 -7.51 -24.14 1.33
CA SER A 62 -8.00 -25.50 1.55
C SER A 62 -7.00 -26.52 0.94
N GLY A 63 -7.35 -27.81 0.97
CA GLY A 63 -6.60 -28.86 0.26
C GLY A 63 -6.90 -28.95 -1.24
N ALA A 64 -7.51 -27.93 -1.83
CA ALA A 64 -7.81 -27.88 -3.26
C ALA A 64 -6.67 -27.21 -4.03
N ALA A 65 -6.33 -27.77 -5.19
CA ALA A 65 -5.33 -27.21 -6.09
C ALA A 65 -5.81 -25.87 -6.68
N GLY A 66 -4.89 -24.91 -6.78
CA GLY A 66 -5.16 -23.56 -7.30
C GLY A 66 -5.74 -22.60 -6.27
N ASP A 67 -5.87 -23.01 -5.00
CA ASP A 67 -6.30 -22.11 -3.93
C ASP A 67 -5.23 -21.06 -3.64
N SER A 68 -5.66 -19.81 -3.47
CA SER A 68 -4.76 -18.76 -2.99
C SER A 68 -5.48 -17.76 -2.10
N ALA A 69 -4.75 -17.23 -1.14
CA ALA A 69 -5.18 -16.15 -0.26
C ALA A 69 -4.08 -15.10 -0.17
N THR A 70 -4.38 -13.87 -0.57
CA THR A 70 -3.44 -12.74 -0.58
C THR A 70 -4.04 -11.57 0.19
N LEU A 71 -3.23 -11.00 1.09
CA LEU A 71 -3.51 -9.77 1.82
C LEU A 71 -2.46 -8.73 1.46
N ASP A 72 -2.90 -7.66 0.81
CA ASP A 72 -2.09 -6.49 0.47
C ASP A 72 -2.46 -5.29 1.34
N SER A 73 -1.51 -4.39 1.55
CA SER A 73 -1.81 -3.04 2.00
C SER A 73 -2.35 -2.20 0.84
N ALA A 74 -3.44 -1.48 1.05
CA ALA A 74 -3.96 -0.50 0.09
C ALA A 74 -2.94 0.64 -0.12
N GLU A 75 -2.32 1.08 0.97
CA GLU A 75 -1.19 1.99 0.93
C GLU A 75 0.08 1.27 0.48
N ARG A 76 0.79 1.87 -0.47
CA ARG A 76 2.03 1.32 -1.03
C ARG A 76 3.24 2.05 -0.46
N GLY A 77 4.30 1.31 -0.18
CA GLY A 77 5.57 1.90 0.22
C GLY A 77 6.14 2.72 -0.92
N ARG A 78 6.29 4.04 -0.75
CA ARG A 78 6.88 4.92 -1.77
C ARG A 78 8.38 5.01 -1.61
N TYR A 79 9.13 4.95 -2.70
CA TYR A 79 10.57 5.24 -2.68
C TYR A 79 10.87 6.73 -2.81
N MET A 80 11.85 7.22 -2.05
CA MET A 80 12.37 8.60 -2.16
C MET A 80 13.86 8.56 -2.56
N PRO A 81 14.23 9.15 -3.72
CA PRO A 81 15.63 9.22 -4.15
C PRO A 81 16.53 9.86 -3.08
N GLY A 82 17.69 9.25 -2.86
CA GLY A 82 18.65 9.70 -1.82
C GLY A 82 18.37 9.18 -0.41
N TYR A 83 17.27 8.45 -0.21
CA TYR A 83 16.95 7.77 1.05
C TYR A 83 16.79 6.26 0.85
N ALA A 84 16.79 5.52 1.96
CA ALA A 84 16.47 4.09 1.97
C ALA A 84 14.99 3.88 2.35
N GLY A 85 14.35 2.91 1.71
CA GLY A 85 13.06 2.37 2.15
C GLY A 85 13.28 1.22 3.13
N GLN A 86 12.46 1.14 4.16
CA GLN A 86 12.43 0.03 5.12
C GLN A 86 11.01 -0.50 5.25
N ALA A 87 10.78 -1.70 4.71
CA ALA A 87 9.55 -2.46 4.94
C ALA A 87 9.68 -3.36 6.17
N GLY A 88 8.56 -3.60 6.85
CA GLY A 88 8.48 -4.53 7.97
C GLY A 88 7.14 -5.25 8.00
N ILE A 89 7.15 -6.55 8.24
CA ILE A 89 5.94 -7.38 8.37
C ILE A 89 6.13 -8.42 9.47
N GLY A 90 5.16 -8.51 10.38
CA GLY A 90 5.10 -9.56 11.40
C GLY A 90 4.38 -10.79 10.86
N VAL A 91 5.02 -11.96 10.89
CA VAL A 91 4.47 -13.20 10.36
C VAL A 91 4.77 -14.37 11.29
N ARG A 92 3.79 -15.26 11.47
CA ARG A 92 4.01 -16.61 11.99
C ARG A 92 3.32 -17.67 11.13
N ILE A 93 3.98 -18.82 11.01
CA ILE A 93 3.50 -19.97 10.23
C ILE A 93 3.51 -21.19 11.17
N PRO A 94 2.40 -21.50 11.87
CA PRO A 94 2.40 -22.52 12.92
C PRO A 94 2.50 -23.97 12.44
N GLN A 95 2.43 -24.19 11.12
CA GLN A 95 2.63 -25.51 10.54
C GLN A 95 3.42 -25.33 9.25
N GLU A 96 4.49 -26.12 9.09
CA GLU A 96 5.28 -26.15 7.87
C GLU A 96 4.40 -26.41 6.64
N PRO A 97 4.71 -25.79 5.49
CA PRO A 97 3.99 -26.04 4.25
C PRO A 97 4.10 -27.53 3.86
N GLY A 98 3.00 -28.11 3.40
CA GLY A 98 3.02 -29.39 2.71
C GLY A 98 3.61 -29.28 1.29
N PRO A 99 3.75 -30.41 0.58
CA PRO A 99 4.15 -30.40 -0.82
C PRO A 99 3.20 -29.52 -1.64
N ASP A 100 3.73 -28.78 -2.61
CA ASP A 100 2.98 -27.85 -3.48
C ASP A 100 2.31 -26.66 -2.76
N GLN A 101 2.66 -26.40 -1.49
CA GLN A 101 2.24 -25.19 -0.77
C GLN A 101 3.36 -24.16 -0.73
N LEU A 102 2.97 -22.88 -0.85
CA LEU A 102 3.92 -21.78 -0.90
C LEU A 102 3.43 -20.59 -0.08
N PHE A 103 4.30 -20.10 0.79
CA PHE A 103 4.04 -18.99 1.69
C PHE A 103 5.00 -17.87 1.34
N ARG A 104 4.49 -16.65 1.21
CA ARG A 104 5.29 -15.47 0.82
C ARG A 104 4.90 -14.26 1.65
N TRP A 105 5.89 -13.51 2.11
CA TRP A 105 5.65 -12.28 2.86
C TRP A 105 6.77 -11.25 2.68
N GLY A 106 6.39 -9.98 2.55
CA GLY A 106 7.36 -8.89 2.36
C GLY A 106 6.79 -7.69 1.64
N LEU A 107 7.62 -7.02 0.86
CA LEU A 107 7.28 -5.84 0.06
C LEU A 107 7.29 -6.25 -1.42
N PHE A 108 6.15 -6.67 -1.94
CA PHE A 108 6.07 -7.22 -3.31
C PHE A 108 4.67 -7.24 -3.90
N ASP A 109 4.62 -7.24 -5.22
CA ASP A 109 3.41 -7.51 -6.00
C ASP A 109 3.67 -8.65 -7.02
N ASN A 110 2.82 -8.74 -8.06
CA ASN A 110 2.95 -9.77 -9.09
C ASN A 110 4.12 -9.53 -10.06
N GLN A 111 4.71 -8.33 -10.08
CA GLN A 111 5.72 -7.91 -11.03
C GLN A 111 7.05 -7.58 -10.36
N ASN A 112 7.06 -7.12 -9.12
CA ASN A 112 8.21 -6.51 -8.48
C ASN A 112 8.25 -6.81 -6.98
N GLY A 113 9.45 -6.78 -6.41
CA GLY A 113 9.64 -6.63 -4.98
C GLY A 113 10.69 -7.55 -4.38
N ALA A 114 10.73 -7.53 -3.05
CA ALA A 114 11.59 -8.37 -2.25
C ALA A 114 10.75 -8.98 -1.12
N PHE A 115 10.93 -10.26 -0.88
CA PHE A 115 10.13 -10.99 0.09
C PHE A 115 10.84 -12.26 0.58
N PHE A 116 10.34 -12.79 1.69
CA PHE A 116 10.68 -14.12 2.17
C PHE A 116 9.68 -15.12 1.61
N GLN A 117 10.14 -16.34 1.36
CA GLN A 117 9.33 -17.43 0.87
C GLN A 117 9.63 -18.70 1.66
N LEU A 118 8.58 -19.43 2.05
CA LEU A 118 8.69 -20.74 2.66
C LEU A 118 7.89 -21.76 1.84
N SER A 119 8.55 -22.88 1.54
CA SER A 119 8.00 -24.07 0.89
C SER A 119 8.25 -25.29 1.79
N GLU A 120 7.77 -26.48 1.41
CA GLU A 120 7.96 -27.72 2.20
C GLU A 120 9.42 -27.97 2.60
N THR A 121 10.38 -27.62 1.74
CA THR A 121 11.78 -28.01 1.92
C THR A 121 12.71 -26.85 2.22
N GLU A 122 12.26 -25.60 2.10
CA GLU A 122 13.18 -24.48 2.02
C GLU A 122 12.55 -23.13 2.38
N LEU A 123 13.21 -22.43 3.31
CA LEU A 123 13.12 -20.99 3.50
C LEU A 123 14.08 -20.28 2.54
N ALA A 124 13.61 -19.22 1.90
CA ALA A 124 14.38 -18.44 0.95
C ALA A 124 14.06 -16.95 1.06
N VAL A 125 14.99 -16.12 0.57
CA VAL A 125 14.69 -14.74 0.18
C VAL A 125 14.54 -14.67 -1.32
N VAL A 126 13.63 -13.83 -1.80
CA VAL A 126 13.30 -13.72 -3.21
C VAL A 126 13.34 -12.26 -3.63
N ILE A 127 13.94 -12.02 -4.79
CA ILE A 127 13.90 -10.75 -5.50
C ILE A 127 13.08 -10.98 -6.77
N ARG A 128 11.96 -10.27 -6.90
CA ARG A 128 11.11 -10.29 -8.07
C ARG A 128 11.31 -9.03 -8.90
N ARG A 129 11.50 -9.22 -10.21
CA ARG A 129 11.64 -8.12 -11.17
C ARG A 129 10.98 -8.46 -12.49
N ALA A 130 10.05 -7.62 -12.94
CA ALA A 130 9.23 -7.86 -14.13
C ALA A 130 8.60 -9.26 -14.19
N GLY A 131 8.14 -9.76 -13.03
CA GLY A 131 7.52 -11.09 -12.88
C GLY A 131 8.50 -12.26 -12.83
N VAL A 132 9.81 -12.01 -12.87
CA VAL A 132 10.85 -13.05 -12.77
C VAL A 132 11.41 -13.08 -11.34
N ASP A 133 11.40 -14.27 -10.74
CA ASP A 133 11.91 -14.50 -9.38
C ASP A 133 13.37 -14.96 -9.41
N THR A 134 14.21 -14.29 -8.62
CA THR A 134 15.52 -14.79 -8.21
C THR A 134 15.39 -15.32 -6.79
N ILE A 135 15.37 -16.64 -6.65
CA ILE A 135 15.18 -17.34 -5.38
C ILE A 135 16.55 -17.66 -4.79
N ILE A 136 16.79 -17.23 -3.55
CA ILE A 136 18.05 -17.44 -2.84
C ILE A 136 17.75 -18.23 -1.57
N PRO A 137 18.09 -19.52 -1.56
CA PRO A 137 17.78 -20.40 -0.45
C PRO A 137 18.57 -20.03 0.81
N GLN A 138 18.06 -20.40 1.99
CA GLN A 138 18.72 -20.13 3.29
C GLN A 138 20.18 -20.60 3.33
N ALA A 139 20.47 -21.77 2.74
CA ALA A 139 21.83 -22.30 2.64
C ALA A 139 22.79 -21.43 1.79
N ALA A 140 22.27 -20.52 0.97
CA ALA A 140 23.04 -19.57 0.16
C ALA A 140 23.05 -18.14 0.73
N TRP A 141 22.51 -17.94 1.94
CA TRP A 141 22.54 -16.65 2.60
C TRP A 141 23.97 -16.20 2.91
N ASN A 142 24.24 -14.90 2.75
CA ASN A 142 25.59 -14.32 2.85
C ASN A 142 25.75 -13.40 4.08
N GLY A 143 24.75 -13.38 4.97
CA GLY A 143 24.79 -12.79 6.30
C GLY A 143 24.75 -13.89 7.36
N ASP A 144 23.88 -13.72 8.36
CA ASP A 144 23.58 -14.79 9.30
C ASP A 144 22.49 -15.72 8.74
N ALA A 145 22.83 -16.99 8.54
CA ALA A 145 21.88 -17.97 7.99
C ALA A 145 20.68 -18.23 8.92
N LEU A 146 20.79 -17.92 10.22
CA LEU A 146 19.80 -18.25 11.25
C LEU A 146 19.46 -19.75 11.29
N ASP A 147 20.46 -20.59 11.13
CA ASP A 147 20.41 -22.06 11.23
C ASP A 147 21.28 -22.58 12.39
N GLY A 148 21.66 -21.69 13.31
CA GLY A 148 22.58 -21.96 14.42
C GLY A 148 24.07 -21.93 14.04
N SER A 149 24.43 -21.82 12.76
CA SER A 149 25.84 -21.78 12.31
C SER A 149 26.42 -20.37 12.19
N GLY A 150 25.55 -19.34 12.11
CA GLY A 150 25.92 -17.94 11.93
C GLY A 150 26.48 -17.27 13.19
N ASN A 151 26.93 -16.02 13.04
CA ASN A 151 27.55 -15.24 14.11
C ASN A 151 26.65 -15.00 15.32
N SER A 152 25.34 -14.91 15.13
CA SER A 152 24.35 -14.77 16.21
C SER A 152 24.13 -16.07 16.97
N THR A 153 24.50 -17.23 16.39
CA THR A 153 24.19 -18.59 16.88
C THR A 153 22.69 -18.89 17.04
N LEU A 154 21.82 -18.02 16.53
CA LEU A 154 20.37 -18.20 16.60
C LEU A 154 19.85 -19.10 15.48
N THR A 155 18.71 -19.72 15.75
CA THR A 155 17.91 -20.46 14.76
C THR A 155 16.58 -19.74 14.58
N LEU A 156 16.15 -19.56 13.33
CA LEU A 156 14.87 -18.93 13.02
C LEU A 156 13.73 -19.95 13.10
N GLU A 157 12.87 -19.79 14.10
CA GLU A 157 11.65 -20.58 14.28
C GLU A 157 10.44 -19.80 13.74
N VAL A 158 10.02 -20.08 12.50
CA VAL A 158 8.94 -19.34 11.80
C VAL A 158 7.56 -19.51 12.45
N GLU A 159 7.38 -20.57 13.22
CA GLU A 159 6.18 -20.89 14.01
C GLU A 159 5.90 -19.93 15.16
N ASN A 160 6.93 -19.32 15.74
CA ASN A 160 6.83 -18.48 16.93
C ASN A 160 6.43 -17.03 16.65
N GLY A 161 6.51 -16.63 15.38
CA GLY A 161 6.24 -15.26 14.95
C GLY A 161 7.45 -14.36 15.06
N ASN A 162 7.81 -13.76 13.93
CA ASN A 162 8.98 -12.92 13.80
C ASN A 162 8.66 -11.66 13.00
N ILE A 163 9.44 -10.60 13.21
CA ILE A 163 9.36 -9.39 12.38
C ILE A 163 10.43 -9.49 11.30
N PHE A 164 9.98 -9.51 10.05
CA PHE A 164 10.82 -9.55 8.88
C PHE A 164 10.94 -8.15 8.31
N GLN A 165 12.16 -7.73 7.97
CA GLN A 165 12.45 -6.40 7.47
C GLN A 165 13.21 -6.46 6.16
N ILE A 166 12.93 -5.50 5.29
CA ILE A 166 13.60 -5.34 4.01
C ILE A 166 14.01 -3.88 3.86
N ASN A 167 15.32 -3.63 3.85
CA ASN A 167 15.88 -2.31 3.62
C ASN A 167 16.39 -2.26 2.17
N PHE A 168 16.10 -1.20 1.43
CA PHE A 168 16.59 -1.08 0.06
C PHE A 168 16.79 0.37 -0.39
N THR A 169 17.64 0.50 -1.41
CA THR A 169 17.80 1.72 -2.21
C THR A 169 17.51 1.36 -3.66
N TRP A 170 16.62 2.12 -4.33
CA TRP A 170 16.03 1.67 -5.60
C TRP A 170 16.66 2.25 -6.87
N TYR A 171 16.92 3.56 -6.90
CA TYR A 171 17.36 4.38 -8.06
C TYR A 171 18.66 3.96 -8.78
N GLY A 172 19.12 2.73 -8.57
CA GLY A 172 20.16 2.03 -9.32
C GLY A 172 21.22 1.44 -8.39
N TYR A 173 21.63 0.19 -8.64
CA TYR A 173 22.82 -0.44 -8.05
C TYR A 173 22.86 -0.51 -6.51
N GLY A 174 21.72 -0.22 -5.88
CA GLY A 174 21.54 -0.20 -4.45
C GLY A 174 21.42 -1.60 -3.88
N VAL A 175 21.85 -1.79 -2.63
CA VAL A 175 21.74 -3.09 -1.96
C VAL A 175 20.32 -3.24 -1.40
N ILE A 176 19.76 -4.43 -1.59
CA ILE A 176 18.59 -4.92 -0.86
C ILE A 176 19.12 -5.76 0.30
N GLU A 177 18.70 -5.43 1.50
CA GLU A 177 19.09 -6.11 2.73
C GLU A 177 17.86 -6.75 3.37
N PHE A 178 17.94 -8.05 3.60
CA PHE A 178 16.95 -8.83 4.31
C PHE A 178 17.38 -8.99 5.76
N ASN A 179 16.48 -8.66 6.67
CA ASN A 179 16.73 -8.73 8.10
C ASN A 179 15.58 -9.43 8.83
N VAL A 180 15.90 -10.04 9.97
CA VAL A 180 14.93 -10.61 10.91
C VAL A 180 15.18 -10.01 12.28
N VAL A 181 14.13 -9.57 12.96
CA VAL A 181 14.22 -9.09 14.33
C VAL A 181 13.97 -10.25 15.27
N LEU A 182 14.96 -10.60 16.07
CA LEU A 182 14.93 -11.69 17.05
C LEU A 182 15.30 -11.17 18.44
N GLU A 183 14.96 -11.93 19.46
CA GLU A 183 15.44 -11.70 20.82
C GLU A 183 16.89 -12.21 20.96
N ASP A 184 17.75 -11.41 21.58
CA ASP A 184 19.04 -11.85 22.07
C ASP A 184 18.84 -12.69 23.34
N PRO A 185 19.19 -13.99 23.34
CA PRO A 185 18.93 -14.88 24.48
C PRO A 185 19.74 -14.53 25.73
N ASP A 186 20.85 -13.79 25.59
CA ASP A 186 21.68 -13.40 26.73
C ASP A 186 21.14 -12.13 27.40
N THR A 187 20.58 -11.20 26.62
CA THR A 187 20.16 -9.88 27.12
C THR A 187 18.64 -9.69 27.19
N GLY A 188 17.87 -10.54 26.54
CA GLY A 188 16.42 -10.40 26.36
C GLY A 188 16.02 -9.19 25.48
N ALA A 189 16.97 -8.55 24.81
CA ALA A 189 16.73 -7.39 23.98
C ALA A 189 16.39 -7.81 22.54
N GLN A 190 15.55 -7.03 21.86
CA GLN A 190 15.37 -7.19 20.43
C GLN A 190 16.63 -6.74 19.67
N GLN A 191 17.06 -7.55 18.72
CA GLN A 191 18.15 -7.26 17.79
C GLN A 191 17.70 -7.51 16.35
N THR A 192 18.19 -6.67 15.44
CA THR A 192 17.98 -6.85 13.99
C THR A 192 19.18 -7.58 13.41
N ILE A 193 18.95 -8.75 12.83
CA ILE A 193 20.00 -9.60 12.26
C ILE A 193 19.87 -9.57 10.74
N THR A 194 20.94 -9.18 10.05
CA THR A 194 20.99 -9.25 8.60
C THR A 194 21.26 -10.67 8.13
N VAL A 195 20.34 -11.22 7.37
CA VAL A 195 20.43 -12.59 6.87
C VAL A 195 20.99 -12.65 5.45
N HIS A 196 20.63 -11.69 4.59
CA HIS A 196 21.11 -11.68 3.22
C HIS A 196 21.20 -10.27 2.65
N ARG A 197 22.17 -10.05 1.75
CA ARG A 197 22.32 -8.84 0.94
C ARG A 197 22.40 -9.20 -0.52
N PHE A 198 21.55 -8.57 -1.31
CA PHE A 198 21.52 -8.69 -2.77
C PHE A 198 21.82 -7.34 -3.43
N LYS A 199 22.62 -7.35 -4.48
CA LYS A 199 22.90 -6.15 -5.28
C LYS A 199 22.56 -6.44 -6.75
N PRO A 200 21.62 -5.70 -7.37
CA PRO A 200 21.35 -5.82 -8.80
C PRO A 200 22.54 -5.32 -9.62
N GLU A 201 22.77 -5.93 -10.79
CA GLU A 201 23.86 -5.57 -11.71
C GLU A 201 23.30 -4.93 -12.98
N GLY A 202 23.76 -3.72 -13.31
CA GLY A 202 23.34 -3.02 -14.54
C GLY A 202 21.90 -2.49 -14.53
N GLU A 203 21.20 -2.56 -13.40
CA GLU A 203 19.79 -2.17 -13.31
C GLU A 203 19.38 -1.63 -11.93
N THR A 204 18.16 -1.09 -11.86
CA THR A 204 17.48 -0.78 -10.59
C THR A 204 17.04 -2.06 -9.88
N SER A 205 16.82 -1.98 -8.57
CA SER A 205 16.37 -3.12 -7.78
C SER A 205 15.05 -3.71 -8.30
N PHE A 206 14.07 -2.86 -8.62
CA PHE A 206 12.75 -3.24 -9.13
C PHE A 206 12.37 -2.39 -10.33
N VAL A 207 11.44 -2.84 -11.18
CA VAL A 207 10.92 -1.98 -12.28
C VAL A 207 10.09 -0.86 -11.67
N ASP A 208 9.32 -1.20 -10.63
CA ASP A 208 8.53 -0.30 -9.80
C ASP A 208 8.86 -0.51 -8.32
N PRO A 209 9.24 0.53 -7.56
CA PRO A 209 9.47 0.42 -6.13
C PRO A 209 8.23 0.70 -5.27
N ASN A 210 7.12 1.16 -5.87
CA ASN A 210 5.91 1.52 -5.15
C ASN A 210 5.04 0.28 -4.91
N LEU A 211 5.33 -0.43 -3.82
CA LEU A 211 4.88 -1.80 -3.61
C LEU A 211 4.02 -1.95 -2.35
N PRO A 212 3.03 -2.84 -2.35
CA PRO A 212 2.28 -3.16 -1.15
C PRO A 212 3.09 -4.06 -0.20
N LEU A 213 2.72 -4.03 1.06
CA LEU A 213 3.12 -5.02 2.06
C LEU A 213 2.17 -6.20 1.96
N ARG A 214 2.72 -7.34 1.51
CA ARG A 214 1.95 -8.51 1.11
C ARG A 214 2.22 -9.70 2.01
N GLY A 215 1.15 -10.39 2.41
CA GLY A 215 1.18 -11.78 2.82
C GLY A 215 0.41 -12.63 1.79
N GLN A 216 0.93 -13.80 1.43
CA GLN A 216 0.32 -14.69 0.46
C GLN A 216 0.53 -16.15 0.82
N VAL A 217 -0.55 -16.94 0.71
CA VAL A 217 -0.53 -18.41 0.81
C VAL A 217 -1.11 -18.97 -0.48
N ILE A 218 -0.42 -19.94 -1.09
CA ILE A 218 -0.82 -20.63 -2.32
C ILE A 218 -0.79 -22.13 -2.06
N ASN A 219 -1.78 -22.84 -2.61
CA ASN A 219 -1.77 -24.30 -2.71
C ASN A 219 -1.96 -24.73 -4.17
N ASP A 220 -0.94 -25.37 -4.75
CA ASP A 220 -0.93 -25.81 -6.15
C ASP A 220 -1.22 -27.32 -6.32
N GLY A 221 -1.54 -28.04 -5.25
CA GLY A 221 -1.78 -29.49 -5.36
C GLY A 221 -1.87 -30.27 -4.04
N ALA A 222 -1.54 -29.66 -2.92
CA ALA A 222 -1.55 -30.30 -1.61
C ALA A 222 -2.97 -30.64 -1.17
N SER A 223 -3.17 -31.86 -0.65
CA SER A 223 -4.45 -32.27 -0.06
C SER A 223 -4.71 -31.71 1.34
N THR A 224 -3.70 -31.12 1.97
CA THR A 224 -3.79 -30.54 3.31
C THR A 224 -4.11 -29.04 3.23
N PRO A 225 -4.88 -28.47 4.17
CA PRO A 225 -5.00 -27.02 4.28
C PRO A 225 -3.68 -26.41 4.78
N ALA A 226 -3.51 -25.10 4.54
CA ALA A 226 -2.36 -24.32 5.02
C ALA A 226 -2.82 -22.97 5.55
N THR A 227 -2.09 -22.42 6.51
CA THR A 227 -2.47 -21.17 7.17
C THR A 227 -1.27 -20.34 7.60
N MET A 228 -1.32 -19.04 7.31
CA MET A 228 -0.32 -18.04 7.74
C MET A 228 -1.01 -16.94 8.54
N PHE A 229 -0.36 -16.49 9.60
CA PHE A 229 -0.82 -15.33 10.36
C PHE A 229 0.04 -14.12 10.04
N VAL A 230 -0.61 -12.98 9.79
CA VAL A 230 0.03 -11.70 9.51
C VAL A 230 -0.42 -10.69 10.56
N ALA A 231 0.54 -10.06 11.22
CA ALA A 231 0.32 -9.04 12.24
C ALA A 231 0.54 -7.64 11.65
N GLY A 232 1.24 -6.77 12.39
CA GLY A 232 1.56 -5.41 11.96
C GLY A 232 2.38 -5.38 10.66
N ARG A 233 2.10 -4.37 9.84
CA ARG A 233 2.79 -4.08 8.58
C ARG A 233 3.22 -2.62 8.61
N GLN A 234 4.47 -2.34 8.24
CA GLN A 234 4.97 -0.98 8.19
C GLN A 234 5.87 -0.74 6.98
N TYR A 235 5.90 0.51 6.53
CA TYR A 235 6.90 1.00 5.60
C TYR A 235 7.36 2.39 6.04
N SER A 236 8.67 2.60 6.05
CA SER A 236 9.28 3.87 6.44
C SER A 236 10.33 4.31 5.43
N ILE A 237 10.52 5.63 5.32
CA ILE A 237 11.70 6.22 4.71
C ILE A 237 12.73 6.51 5.81
N ILE A 238 13.97 6.05 5.62
CA ILE A 238 15.08 6.41 6.50
C ILE A 238 15.64 7.77 6.04
N GLY A 239 14.95 8.83 6.48
CA GLY A 239 15.24 10.21 6.14
C GLY A 239 13.95 10.98 5.88
N LYS A 240 13.97 11.90 4.92
CA LYS A 240 12.85 12.81 4.66
C LYS A 240 11.85 12.19 3.68
N PHE A 241 10.57 12.25 4.02
CA PHE A 241 9.48 12.00 3.08
C PHE A 241 8.94 13.34 2.57
N ASN A 242 9.08 13.59 1.26
CA ASN A 242 8.59 14.81 0.60
C ASN A 242 8.26 14.48 -0.86
N PRO A 243 7.17 13.74 -1.09
CA PRO A 243 6.80 13.27 -2.42
C PRO A 243 6.57 14.42 -3.39
N GLU A 244 6.98 14.26 -4.65
CA GLU A 244 6.40 15.01 -5.75
C GLU A 244 4.93 14.61 -5.94
N PHE A 245 4.09 15.61 -6.25
CA PHE A 245 2.66 15.42 -6.38
C PHE A 245 2.03 16.35 -7.41
N ARG A 246 0.84 15.96 -7.85
CA ARG A 246 -0.06 16.73 -8.72
C ARG A 246 -1.46 16.71 -8.13
N ILE A 247 -2.12 17.87 -8.10
CA ILE A 247 -3.56 17.92 -7.84
C ILE A 247 -4.32 17.74 -9.15
N THR A 248 -5.08 16.65 -9.24
CA THR A 248 -6.00 16.40 -10.34
C THR A 248 -7.42 16.72 -9.92
N SER A 249 -8.16 17.36 -10.81
CA SER A 249 -9.51 17.80 -10.52
C SER A 249 -10.38 17.79 -11.75
N ASP A 250 -11.69 17.78 -11.54
CA ASP A 250 -12.66 18.07 -12.58
C ASP A 250 -13.80 18.92 -12.01
N ARG A 251 -14.56 19.57 -12.89
CA ARG A 251 -15.70 20.41 -12.53
C ARG A 251 -16.96 19.94 -13.22
N ARG A 252 -18.08 19.95 -12.51
CA ARG A 252 -19.41 19.65 -13.07
C ARG A 252 -20.47 20.62 -12.57
N ILE A 253 -21.36 21.00 -13.48
CA ILE A 253 -22.63 21.68 -13.18
C ILE A 253 -23.73 20.63 -13.31
N ALA A 254 -24.58 20.48 -12.28
CA ALA A 254 -25.63 19.47 -12.26
C ALA A 254 -26.84 19.90 -11.44
N THR A 255 -27.99 19.29 -11.74
CA THR A 255 -29.16 19.29 -10.86
C THR A 255 -29.20 17.97 -10.12
N VAL A 256 -29.13 17.99 -8.80
CA VAL A 256 -29.11 16.80 -7.95
C VAL A 256 -30.43 16.63 -7.21
N SER A 257 -30.90 15.39 -7.11
CA SER A 257 -32.13 15.04 -6.37
C SER A 257 -31.91 15.02 -4.85
N THR A 258 -32.97 14.77 -4.08
CA THR A 258 -32.87 14.59 -2.63
C THR A 258 -32.28 13.24 -2.21
N ALA A 259 -32.21 12.26 -3.12
CA ALA A 259 -31.61 10.96 -2.86
C ALA A 259 -30.07 10.98 -2.89
N GLY A 260 -29.46 12.08 -3.36
CA GLY A 260 -28.04 12.12 -3.69
C GLY A 260 -27.76 11.48 -5.06
N GLN A 261 -26.81 12.05 -5.80
CA GLN A 261 -26.35 11.50 -7.07
C GLN A 261 -24.82 11.65 -7.19
N PRO A 262 -24.13 10.72 -7.85
CA PRO A 262 -22.71 10.88 -8.15
C PRO A 262 -22.51 12.08 -9.08
N VAL A 263 -21.58 12.94 -8.73
CA VAL A 263 -21.29 14.18 -9.46
C VAL A 263 -19.98 14.02 -10.22
N ILE A 264 -18.89 13.71 -9.52
CA ILE A 264 -17.56 13.47 -10.10
C ILE A 264 -16.95 12.26 -9.37
N ALA A 265 -16.32 11.36 -10.12
CA ALA A 265 -15.54 10.26 -9.57
C ALA A 265 -14.19 10.14 -10.26
N PHE A 266 -13.20 9.62 -9.54
CA PHE A 266 -11.88 9.27 -10.06
C PHE A 266 -11.59 7.79 -9.86
N GLN A 267 -10.81 7.23 -10.78
CA GLN A 267 -10.29 5.86 -10.73
C GLN A 267 -8.85 5.88 -11.25
N ARG A 268 -7.97 5.02 -10.72
CA ARG A 268 -6.65 4.80 -11.33
C ARG A 268 -6.79 4.27 -12.76
N LYS A 269 -5.93 4.74 -13.65
CA LYS A 269 -5.69 4.07 -14.94
C LYS A 269 -5.13 2.68 -14.67
N PRO A 270 -5.47 1.65 -15.47
CA PRO A 270 -4.84 0.33 -15.33
C PRO A 270 -3.32 0.35 -15.59
N VAL A 271 -2.85 1.27 -16.45
CA VAL A 271 -1.45 1.40 -16.83
C VAL A 271 -0.98 2.84 -16.68
N PHE A 272 0.15 3.05 -16.00
CA PHE A 272 0.79 4.36 -15.87
C PHE A 272 2.30 4.23 -15.59
N PRO A 273 3.18 5.07 -16.20
CA PRO A 273 2.89 6.12 -17.18
C PRO A 273 2.42 5.54 -18.52
N ALA A 274 1.78 6.38 -19.35
CA ALA A 274 1.25 5.97 -20.65
C ALA A 274 2.34 5.31 -21.53
N GLY A 275 2.01 4.17 -22.15
CA GLY A 275 2.94 3.41 -22.99
C GLY A 275 3.95 2.54 -22.25
N SER A 276 4.00 2.56 -20.91
CA SER A 276 4.93 1.74 -20.13
C SER A 276 4.56 0.26 -20.04
N GLY A 277 3.28 -0.08 -20.19
CA GLY A 277 2.75 -1.43 -19.94
C GLY A 277 2.78 -1.84 -18.45
N ARG A 278 3.13 -0.93 -17.54
CA ARG A 278 3.22 -1.18 -16.10
C ARG A 278 1.88 -0.88 -15.42
N ALA A 279 1.51 -1.74 -14.46
CA ALA A 279 0.38 -1.46 -13.58
C ALA A 279 0.59 -0.13 -12.83
N ASN A 280 -0.49 0.62 -12.65
CA ASN A 280 -0.43 1.92 -11.98
C ASN A 280 -0.25 1.76 -10.47
N SER A 281 0.85 2.30 -9.96
CA SER A 281 1.25 2.26 -8.55
C SER A 281 1.20 3.62 -7.86
N VAL A 282 0.65 4.64 -8.54
CA VAL A 282 0.58 6.02 -8.04
C VAL A 282 -0.30 6.09 -6.81
N ARG A 283 0.20 6.77 -5.78
CA ARG A 283 -0.53 6.99 -4.53
C ARG A 283 -1.60 8.08 -4.77
N ILE A 284 -2.83 7.83 -4.36
CA ILE A 284 -3.98 8.72 -4.58
C ILE A 284 -4.68 9.00 -3.24
N THR A 285 -4.64 10.26 -2.82
CA THR A 285 -5.33 10.75 -1.61
C THR A 285 -6.32 11.84 -1.95
N LEU A 286 -7.20 12.18 -1.01
CA LEU A 286 -8.19 13.24 -1.21
C LEU A 286 -7.57 14.62 -1.01
N GLU A 287 -7.71 15.52 -1.98
CA GLU A 287 -7.23 16.90 -1.86
C GLU A 287 -8.33 17.84 -1.34
N GLY A 288 -9.52 17.77 -1.93
CA GLY A 288 -10.63 18.59 -1.46
C GLY A 288 -11.85 18.68 -2.36
N VAL A 289 -12.88 19.33 -1.80
CA VAL A 289 -14.19 19.49 -2.42
C VAL A 289 -14.58 20.97 -2.35
N ASP A 290 -15.00 21.55 -3.48
CA ASP A 290 -15.68 22.84 -3.52
C ASP A 290 -17.06 22.67 -4.13
N ILE A 291 -18.11 23.10 -3.41
CA ILE A 291 -19.49 23.05 -3.92
C ILE A 291 -20.16 24.40 -3.70
N ILE A 292 -20.83 24.88 -4.75
CA ILE A 292 -21.77 26.00 -4.72
C ILE A 292 -23.17 25.42 -4.97
N THR A 293 -24.16 25.82 -4.16
CA THR A 293 -25.54 25.36 -4.26
C THR A 293 -26.54 26.51 -4.14
N ASN A 294 -27.67 26.39 -4.84
CA ASN A 294 -28.81 27.32 -4.73
C ASN A 294 -29.86 26.91 -3.67
N GLN A 295 -29.71 25.74 -3.07
CA GLN A 295 -30.59 25.18 -2.03
C GLN A 295 -29.76 24.55 -0.91
N GLN A 296 -30.40 24.24 0.22
CA GLN A 296 -29.75 23.42 1.23
C GLN A 296 -29.47 22.03 0.64
N ALA A 297 -28.24 21.58 0.79
CA ALA A 297 -27.75 20.33 0.22
C ALA A 297 -26.86 19.59 1.21
N PHE A 298 -26.52 18.35 0.88
CA PHE A 298 -25.53 17.55 1.56
C PHE A 298 -24.56 17.00 0.50
N PHE A 299 -23.38 16.60 0.95
CA PHE A 299 -22.45 15.87 0.12
C PHE A 299 -21.83 14.71 0.91
N GLN A 300 -21.40 13.70 0.17
CA GLN A 300 -20.69 12.55 0.67
C GLN A 300 -19.51 12.24 -0.25
N VAL A 301 -18.39 11.83 0.30
CA VAL A 301 -17.29 11.20 -0.44
C VAL A 301 -17.36 9.71 -0.14
N LEU A 302 -17.49 8.91 -1.20
CA LEU A 302 -17.57 7.45 -1.11
C LEU A 302 -16.37 6.82 -1.78
N VAL A 303 -15.84 5.74 -1.19
CA VAL A 303 -14.83 4.86 -1.78
C VAL A 303 -15.50 3.55 -2.21
N GLY A 304 -15.13 3.04 -3.39
CA GLY A 304 -15.71 1.84 -4.00
C GLY A 304 -17.09 2.05 -4.62
N GLY A 305 -17.79 0.94 -4.89
CA GLY A 305 -19.10 0.92 -5.55
C GLY A 305 -19.02 0.92 -7.08
N THR A 306 -20.17 0.94 -7.75
CA THR A 306 -20.27 0.85 -9.21
C THR A 306 -21.10 1.98 -9.78
N LEU A 307 -20.52 2.72 -10.73
CA LEU A 307 -21.20 3.77 -11.48
C LEU A 307 -21.93 3.18 -12.70
N ASN A 308 -23.04 3.81 -13.09
CA ASN A 308 -23.82 3.40 -14.26
C ASN A 308 -23.25 3.84 -15.62
N THR A 309 -22.08 4.48 -15.64
CA THR A 309 -21.41 4.97 -16.84
C THR A 309 -19.91 4.72 -16.73
N ALA A 310 -19.22 4.64 -17.86
CA ALA A 310 -17.79 4.37 -17.91
C ALA A 310 -16.95 5.60 -17.48
N PHE A 311 -15.75 5.33 -16.97
CA PHE A 311 -14.72 6.36 -16.79
C PHE A 311 -14.11 6.76 -18.14
N GLY A 312 -13.67 8.02 -18.25
CA GLY A 312 -13.03 8.58 -19.43
C GLY A 312 -11.65 9.17 -19.12
N ASN A 313 -10.88 9.39 -20.18
CA ASN A 313 -9.59 10.06 -20.12
C ASN A 313 -9.74 11.58 -20.02
N PHE A 314 -8.69 12.23 -19.54
CA PHE A 314 -8.50 13.67 -19.73
C PHE A 314 -7.90 13.95 -21.13
N PRO A 315 -8.02 15.19 -21.68
CA PRO A 315 -8.81 16.29 -21.16
C PRO A 315 -10.32 16.03 -21.31
N THR A 316 -11.10 16.53 -20.36
CA THR A 316 -12.56 16.56 -20.48
C THR A 316 -13.02 17.87 -21.11
N ALA A 317 -14.31 17.98 -21.45
CA ALA A 317 -14.90 19.26 -21.87
C ALA A 317 -14.82 20.35 -20.78
N ASN A 318 -14.64 19.96 -19.51
CA ASN A 318 -14.61 20.87 -18.37
C ASN A 318 -13.19 21.20 -17.91
N THR A 319 -12.22 20.34 -18.21
CA THR A 319 -10.87 20.39 -17.63
C THR A 319 -9.80 19.94 -18.62
N SER A 320 -8.83 20.81 -18.89
CA SER A 320 -7.75 20.60 -19.86
C SER A 320 -6.47 20.06 -19.23
N ILE A 321 -6.54 18.85 -18.66
CA ILE A 321 -5.36 18.09 -18.22
C ILE A 321 -4.89 17.21 -19.40
N PRO A 322 -3.59 17.20 -19.78
CA PRO A 322 -3.08 16.24 -20.76
C PRO A 322 -3.25 14.79 -20.26
N ASP A 323 -3.62 13.87 -21.15
CA ASP A 323 -3.91 12.48 -20.76
C ASP A 323 -2.68 11.78 -20.13
N ASP A 324 -1.48 12.09 -20.62
CA ASP A 324 -0.21 11.55 -20.15
C ASP A 324 0.31 12.21 -18.85
N GLU A 325 -0.36 13.26 -18.37
CA GLU A 325 0.02 14.03 -17.19
C GLU A 325 -0.84 13.71 -15.96
N THR A 326 -1.61 12.62 -16.00
CA THR A 326 -2.41 12.10 -14.89
C THR A 326 -2.52 10.58 -14.92
N ALA A 327 -2.40 9.97 -13.76
CA ALA A 327 -2.59 8.53 -13.54
C ALA A 327 -4.07 8.17 -13.37
N LEU A 328 -4.98 9.13 -13.54
CA LEU A 328 -6.41 8.96 -13.25
C LEU A 328 -7.29 9.02 -14.49
N LEU A 329 -8.36 8.25 -14.42
CA LEU A 329 -9.56 8.41 -15.22
C LEU A 329 -10.61 9.19 -14.41
N VAL A 330 -11.54 9.83 -15.11
CA VAL A 330 -12.61 10.62 -14.50
C VAL A 330 -13.98 10.19 -15.03
N ASN A 331 -14.97 10.14 -14.14
CA ASN A 331 -16.37 10.06 -14.51
C ASN A 331 -17.10 11.30 -14.01
N ASN A 332 -17.68 12.06 -14.94
CA ASN A 332 -18.51 13.23 -14.65
C ASN A 332 -19.88 13.14 -15.36
N THR A 333 -20.31 11.94 -15.73
CA THR A 333 -21.57 11.70 -16.47
C THR A 333 -22.52 10.77 -15.74
N ALA A 334 -22.04 10.00 -14.75
CA ALA A 334 -22.85 9.11 -13.95
C ALA A 334 -24.02 9.85 -13.28
N THR A 335 -25.10 9.10 -13.09
CA THR A 335 -26.32 9.53 -12.38
C THR A 335 -26.69 8.56 -11.27
N THR A 336 -26.03 7.41 -11.21
CA THR A 336 -26.29 6.35 -10.22
C THR A 336 -24.97 5.73 -9.78
N LEU A 337 -24.83 5.60 -8.46
CA LEU A 337 -23.79 4.83 -7.78
C LEU A 337 -24.51 3.76 -6.95
N THR A 338 -24.06 2.51 -7.04
CA THR A 338 -24.56 1.40 -6.20
C THR A 338 -23.42 0.85 -5.35
N GLY A 339 -23.65 0.68 -4.05
CA GLY A 339 -22.60 0.33 -3.09
C GLY A 339 -21.72 1.54 -2.72
N GLY A 340 -20.49 1.24 -2.30
CA GLY A 340 -19.52 2.22 -1.81
C GLY A 340 -19.65 2.49 -0.30
N GLU A 341 -18.53 2.90 0.30
CA GLU A 341 -18.40 3.24 1.71
C GLU A 341 -18.24 4.75 1.88
N VAL A 342 -19.07 5.39 2.71
CA VAL A 342 -18.96 6.82 3.00
C VAL A 342 -17.77 7.07 3.92
N VAL A 343 -16.74 7.73 3.40
CA VAL A 343 -15.54 8.11 4.16
C VAL A 343 -15.61 9.55 4.69
N PHE A 344 -16.50 10.36 4.13
CA PHE A 344 -16.70 11.74 4.55
C PHE A 344 -18.07 12.26 4.14
N GLN A 345 -18.64 13.16 4.93
CA GLN A 345 -19.88 13.84 4.55
C GLN A 345 -20.03 15.18 5.26
N GLY A 346 -20.85 16.04 4.67
CA GLY A 346 -21.17 17.34 5.24
C GLY A 346 -22.44 17.93 4.66
N VAL A 347 -22.80 19.11 5.19
CA VAL A 347 -23.97 19.88 4.76
C VAL A 347 -23.56 21.17 4.08
N LEU A 348 -24.42 21.66 3.20
CA LEU A 348 -24.25 22.87 2.42
C LEU A 348 -25.46 23.77 2.69
N ALA A 349 -25.20 24.99 3.14
CA ALA A 349 -26.26 25.97 3.34
C ALA A 349 -26.74 26.54 2.00
N ALA A 350 -28.05 26.82 1.89
CA ALA A 350 -28.58 27.60 0.78
C ALA A 350 -27.95 28.99 0.78
N GLY A 351 -27.26 29.35 -0.30
CA GLY A 351 -26.77 30.71 -0.46
C GLY A 351 -27.92 31.65 -0.81
N GLY A 352 -27.97 32.83 -0.18
CA GLY A 352 -28.55 34.01 -0.84
C GLY A 352 -27.78 34.33 -2.13
N PRO A 353 -28.10 35.43 -2.86
CA PRO A 353 -27.43 35.77 -4.11
C PRO A 353 -25.91 35.85 -3.91
N GLY A 354 -25.17 34.82 -4.35
CA GLY A 354 -23.73 34.67 -4.09
C GLY A 354 -23.24 33.23 -3.84
N GLY A 355 -24.10 32.32 -3.39
CA GLY A 355 -23.75 30.91 -3.17
C GLY A 355 -22.80 30.68 -1.98
N THR A 356 -23.01 29.62 -1.21
CA THR A 356 -22.12 29.26 -0.09
C THR A 356 -21.02 28.32 -0.60
N ARG A 357 -19.74 28.65 -0.37
CA ARG A 357 -18.60 27.75 -0.61
C ARG A 357 -18.36 26.93 0.65
N ASN A 358 -18.47 25.62 0.59
CA ASN A 358 -17.94 24.74 1.63
C ASN A 358 -16.58 24.20 1.19
N LEU A 359 -15.62 24.24 2.11
CA LEU A 359 -14.22 23.85 1.92
C LEU A 359 -13.95 22.66 2.82
N ALA A 360 -13.84 21.47 2.23
CA ALA A 360 -13.18 20.35 2.88
C ALA A 360 -11.74 20.29 2.37
N GLN A 361 -10.77 20.31 3.29
CA GLN A 361 -9.33 20.21 2.99
C GLN A 361 -8.80 18.82 3.34
N ALA A 362 -7.81 18.36 2.56
CA ALA A 362 -7.08 17.11 2.73
C ALA A 362 -6.66 16.81 4.18
N ASN A 363 -6.24 17.83 4.94
CA ASN A 363 -5.76 17.65 6.32
C ASN A 363 -6.81 17.05 7.28
N LEU A 364 -8.09 17.01 6.91
CA LEU A 364 -9.17 16.40 7.71
C LEU A 364 -9.51 14.98 7.24
N LEU A 365 -8.85 14.49 6.18
CA LEU A 365 -9.24 13.34 5.37
C LEU A 365 -8.01 12.55 4.94
N ASP A 366 -7.58 11.63 5.80
CA ASP A 366 -6.46 10.73 5.51
C ASP A 366 -6.99 9.36 5.07
N PHE A 367 -7.11 9.16 3.76
CA PHE A 367 -7.31 7.84 3.19
C PHE A 367 -6.54 7.71 1.88
N GLU A 368 -6.14 6.49 1.58
CA GLU A 368 -5.55 6.09 0.31
C GLU A 368 -6.60 5.36 -0.53
N LEU A 369 -6.74 5.72 -1.81
CA LEU A 369 -7.61 4.97 -2.71
C LEU A 369 -7.09 3.51 -2.83
N PRO A 370 -7.87 2.47 -2.50
CA PRO A 370 -7.40 1.09 -2.65
C PRO A 370 -7.31 0.66 -4.11
N ASP A 371 -6.16 0.16 -4.58
CA ASP A 371 -5.92 -0.40 -5.93
C ASP A 371 -6.80 0.19 -7.08
N ASP A 372 -7.74 -0.58 -7.62
CA ASP A 372 -8.60 -0.18 -8.76
C ASP A 372 -9.97 0.38 -8.33
N ASP A 373 -10.19 0.61 -7.02
CA ASP A 373 -11.41 1.22 -6.54
C ASP A 373 -11.58 2.67 -7.03
N ILE A 374 -12.79 3.18 -6.84
CA ILE A 374 -13.17 4.53 -7.24
C ILE A 374 -13.38 5.40 -6.01
N VAL A 375 -13.09 6.69 -6.13
CA VAL A 375 -13.56 7.70 -5.17
C VAL A 375 -14.58 8.59 -5.85
N THR A 376 -15.75 8.74 -5.23
CA THR A 376 -16.90 9.44 -5.81
C THR A 376 -17.41 10.54 -4.88
N LEU A 377 -17.55 11.74 -5.42
CA LEU A 377 -18.33 12.81 -4.80
C LEU A 377 -19.81 12.62 -5.13
N VAL A 378 -20.63 12.38 -4.11
CA VAL A 378 -22.09 12.35 -4.19
C VAL A 378 -22.64 13.63 -3.58
N VAL A 379 -23.59 14.28 -4.26
CA VAL A 379 -24.27 15.49 -3.74
C VAL A 379 -25.76 15.31 -3.88
N GLY A 380 -26.52 15.75 -2.88
CA GLY A 380 -27.98 15.73 -2.89
C GLY A 380 -28.58 16.95 -2.23
N GLY A 381 -29.78 17.35 -2.66
CA GLY A 381 -30.54 18.37 -1.96
C GLY A 381 -31.11 17.83 -0.64
N GLN A 382 -31.28 18.67 0.39
CA GLN A 382 -31.83 18.18 1.66
C GLN A 382 -33.35 18.01 1.61
N THR A 383 -34.06 19.03 1.11
CA THR A 383 -35.54 19.08 1.11
C THR A 383 -36.14 19.16 -0.29
N ALA A 384 -35.36 19.60 -1.27
CA ALA A 384 -35.74 19.71 -2.67
C ALA A 384 -34.51 19.49 -3.57
N SER A 385 -34.73 19.29 -4.87
CA SER A 385 -33.61 19.21 -5.81
C SER A 385 -32.80 20.51 -5.82
N ALA A 386 -31.49 20.40 -5.96
CA ALA A 386 -30.56 21.53 -5.91
C ALA A 386 -29.77 21.64 -7.22
N ASN A 387 -29.57 22.87 -7.71
CA ASN A 387 -28.62 23.15 -8.76
C ASN A 387 -27.27 23.46 -8.12
N ILE A 388 -26.25 22.74 -8.57
CA ILE A 388 -24.91 22.81 -8.00
C ILE A 388 -23.84 23.11 -9.06
N VAL A 389 -22.75 23.69 -8.59
CA VAL A 389 -21.45 23.67 -9.27
C VAL A 389 -20.48 23.00 -8.30
N ALA A 390 -19.89 21.88 -8.70
CA ALA A 390 -18.94 21.15 -7.89
C ALA A 390 -17.59 21.04 -8.57
N VAL A 391 -16.52 21.13 -7.76
CA VAL A 391 -15.16 20.74 -8.13
C VAL A 391 -14.71 19.68 -7.14
N PHE A 392 -14.24 18.56 -7.68
CA PHE A 392 -13.67 17.47 -6.89
C PHE A 392 -12.19 17.33 -7.21
N ARG A 393 -11.35 17.19 -6.18
CA ARG A 393 -9.89 17.17 -6.32
C ARG A 393 -9.29 16.01 -5.54
N VAL A 394 -8.32 15.35 -6.17
CA VAL A 394 -7.49 14.30 -5.58
C VAL A 394 -6.03 14.64 -5.80
N ASN A 395 -5.20 14.22 -4.86
CA ASN A 395 -3.76 14.36 -4.91
C ASN A 395 -3.15 13.08 -5.48
N GLU A 396 -2.35 13.20 -6.52
CA GLU A 396 -1.61 12.11 -7.14
C GLU A 396 -0.14 12.25 -6.82
N GLU A 397 0.42 11.21 -6.22
CA GLU A 397 1.78 11.15 -5.71
C GLU A 397 2.60 10.16 -6.54
N TRP A 398 3.45 10.71 -7.41
CA TRP A 398 4.26 9.99 -8.41
C TRP A 398 5.68 10.53 -8.49
#